data_AF-A0A6P6E3K2-F1
#
_entry.id   AF-A0A6P6E3K2-F1
#
_cell.length_a   1.000
_cell.length_b   1.000
_cell.length_c   1.000
_cell.angle_alpha   90.00
_cell.angle_beta   90.00
_cell.angle_gamma   90.00
#
_symmetry.space_group_name_H-M   'P 1'
#
loop_
_entity.id
_entity.type
_entity.pdbx_description
1 polymer ?
#
loop_
_entity_poly.entity_id
_entity_poly.type
_entity_poly.pdbx_seq_one_letter_code
_entity_poly.pdbx_strand_id
1 'polypeptide(L)'
;MRRLTRRLALPIFGVLWITVLLFFWVTKWKLEVPPGPEVQTPKPSDADWDDLWEQFDERRYLNAKKWRVGDDPYKLYAFNQRESERISSNRAVPDTRHPRCSLLVYHTDLPPTSIIITFHNEARSTLLRTIRSVLNRTPMHLIQEIILVDDFSNDPDDCKQLIKLPKVKCLRNNERQGLVRSRMRGADIAQGTTLTFLDSHCEVNRDWLQPLLHRVREDYTRVVCPVIDIINLDTFTYIESASELRGGFDWSLHFRWEQLSPEQKAQRLDPTEPIRTPIIAGGLFVIDKSWFDYLGKYDVDMDIWGGENFEISFRVWMCGGSLEIVPCSRVGHVFRKKHPYVFPDGNANTYIKNTKRTAEVWMDEYKQYYYAARPFALERSFGKGGPSPTPSRSSRRSCACPLSPCSLAPQWSLFFARMGTRDSNGARLVRASST
;
A
#
# COMPACT_ATOMS: atom_id res chain seq x y z
N MET A 1 -17.58 81.20 38.09
CA MET A 1 -18.56 81.41 36.99
C MET A 1 -17.95 80.81 35.73
N ARG A 2 -18.52 79.89 34.93
CA ARG A 2 -19.84 79.28 34.79
C ARG A 2 -19.65 77.83 34.30
N ARG A 3 -20.50 76.92 34.79
CA ARG A 3 -20.67 75.54 34.28
C ARG A 3 -21.30 75.59 32.88
N LEU A 4 -20.73 74.92 31.89
CA LEU A 4 -21.40 74.62 30.62
C LEU A 4 -21.67 73.10 30.52
N THR A 5 -22.88 72.76 30.96
CA THR A 5 -23.80 71.74 30.42
C THR A 5 -23.24 70.48 29.75
N ARG A 6 -23.09 69.42 30.57
CA ARG A 6 -23.26 68.01 30.16
C ARG A 6 -24.74 67.76 29.78
N ARG A 7 -25.16 67.93 28.53
CA ARG A 7 -26.51 67.47 28.09
C ARG A 7 -26.62 66.91 26.66
N LEU A 8 -25.51 66.56 25.99
CA LEU A 8 -25.58 65.97 24.63
C LEU A 8 -24.72 64.72 24.41
N ALA A 9 -24.06 64.18 25.43
CA ALA A 9 -23.21 62.98 25.29
C ALA A 9 -23.94 61.64 25.53
N LEU A 10 -25.16 61.66 26.09
CA LEU A 10 -25.93 60.44 26.38
C LEU A 10 -26.71 59.84 25.20
N PRO A 11 -27.25 60.59 24.22
CA PRO A 11 -28.03 59.97 23.15
C PRO A 11 -27.16 59.35 22.04
N ILE A 12 -25.90 59.76 21.88
CA ILE A 12 -25.01 59.29 20.81
C ILE A 12 -24.44 57.90 21.13
N PHE A 13 -24.10 57.63 22.39
CA PHE A 13 -23.62 56.31 22.81
C PHE A 13 -24.71 55.24 22.80
N GLY A 14 -25.96 55.61 23.11
CA GLY A 14 -27.09 54.68 23.08
C GLY A 14 -27.44 54.20 21.66
N VAL A 15 -27.42 55.11 20.68
CA VAL A 15 -27.71 54.76 19.27
C VAL A 15 -26.60 53.88 18.68
N LEU A 16 -25.33 54.17 18.98
CA LEU A 16 -24.20 53.35 18.51
C LEU A 16 -24.26 51.92 19.06
N TRP A 17 -24.58 51.76 20.35
CA TRP A 17 -24.72 50.45 20.98
C TRP A 17 -25.89 49.63 20.42
N ILE A 18 -27.02 50.28 20.13
CA ILE A 18 -28.18 49.61 19.52
C ILE A 18 -27.85 49.15 18.09
N THR A 19 -27.11 49.96 17.31
CA THR A 19 -26.69 49.56 15.96
C THR A 19 -25.69 48.40 15.96
N VAL A 20 -24.77 48.35 16.94
CA VAL A 20 -23.83 47.23 17.11
C VAL A 20 -24.57 45.96 17.53
N LEU A 21 -25.50 46.06 18.48
CA LEU A 21 -26.33 44.93 18.91
C LEU A 21 -27.22 44.39 17.78
N LEU A 22 -27.81 45.27 16.97
CA LEU A 22 -28.57 44.88 15.77
C LEU A 22 -27.68 44.23 14.71
N PHE A 23 -26.46 44.73 14.51
CA PHE A 23 -25.49 44.13 13.59
C PHE A 23 -25.04 42.74 14.05
N PHE A 24 -24.77 42.55 15.35
CA PHE A 24 -24.46 41.23 15.92
C PHE A 24 -25.66 40.28 15.90
N TRP A 25 -26.88 40.80 16.11
CA TRP A 25 -28.09 39.99 16.04
C TRP A 25 -28.40 39.53 14.61
N VAL A 26 -28.27 40.41 13.62
CA VAL A 26 -28.47 40.09 12.19
C VAL A 26 -27.38 39.17 11.64
N THR A 27 -26.12 39.33 12.07
CA THR A 27 -25.02 38.43 11.67
C THR A 27 -25.16 37.05 12.32
N LYS A 28 -25.60 36.98 13.58
CA LYS A 28 -25.92 35.71 14.23
C LYS A 28 -27.11 35.00 13.58
N TRP A 29 -28.14 35.75 13.19
CA TRP A 29 -29.33 35.20 12.51
C TRP A 29 -29.03 34.69 11.09
N LYS A 30 -28.03 35.28 10.40
CA LYS A 30 -27.57 34.78 9.08
C LYS A 30 -26.59 33.60 9.13
N LEU A 31 -26.09 33.22 10.32
CA LEU A 31 -25.14 32.12 10.51
C LEU A 31 -25.79 30.86 11.13
N GLU A 32 -27.03 30.94 11.60
CA GLU A 32 -27.80 29.80 12.06
C GLU A 32 -28.62 29.23 10.88
N VAL A 33 -27.95 28.44 10.04
CA VAL A 33 -28.65 27.47 9.18
C VAL A 33 -29.31 26.47 10.12
N PRO A 34 -30.64 26.30 10.12
CA PRO A 34 -31.27 25.27 10.94
C PRO A 34 -30.70 23.92 10.52
N PRO A 35 -30.36 23.02 11.47
CA PRO A 35 -29.95 21.68 11.09
C PRO A 35 -31.10 21.09 10.27
N GLY A 36 -30.82 20.81 8.99
CA GLY A 36 -31.71 19.99 8.19
C GLY A 36 -31.93 18.66 8.92
N PRO A 37 -33.06 17.96 8.68
CA PRO A 37 -33.34 16.71 9.36
C PRO A 37 -32.10 15.82 9.25
N GLU A 38 -31.51 15.52 10.40
CA GLU A 38 -30.38 14.63 10.51
C GLU A 38 -30.88 13.30 9.97
N VAL A 39 -30.54 13.01 8.71
CA VAL A 39 -30.68 11.67 8.17
C VAL A 39 -29.68 10.87 8.98
N GLN A 40 -30.15 10.32 10.09
CA GLN A 40 -29.51 9.24 10.80
C GLN A 40 -29.43 8.09 9.80
N THR A 41 -28.40 8.09 8.96
CA THR A 41 -27.92 6.84 8.38
C THR A 41 -27.58 5.97 9.58
N PRO A 42 -28.28 4.84 9.79
CA PRO A 42 -28.00 3.97 10.92
C PRO A 42 -26.52 3.62 10.84
N LYS A 43 -25.73 3.99 11.87
CA LYS A 43 -24.43 3.36 12.05
C LYS A 43 -24.76 1.90 12.33
N PRO A 44 -24.30 0.95 11.50
CA PRO A 44 -24.53 -0.46 11.78
C PRO A 44 -23.94 -0.74 13.15
N SER A 45 -24.79 -1.18 14.06
CA SER A 45 -24.37 -1.70 15.35
C SER A 45 -23.53 -2.96 15.13
N ASP A 46 -22.70 -3.37 16.10
CA ASP A 46 -21.91 -4.60 15.95
C ASP A 46 -22.80 -5.84 15.67
N ALA A 47 -24.07 -5.79 16.07
CA ALA A 47 -25.08 -6.82 15.80
C ALA A 47 -25.49 -6.91 14.32
N ASP A 48 -25.45 -5.82 13.55
CA ASP A 48 -25.84 -5.82 12.13
C ASP A 48 -24.81 -6.56 11.24
N TRP A 49 -23.58 -6.77 11.73
CA TRP A 49 -22.53 -7.44 10.99
C TRP A 49 -22.58 -8.96 11.09
N ASP A 50 -23.03 -9.50 12.23
CA ASP A 50 -23.22 -10.94 12.40
C ASP A 50 -24.30 -11.46 11.43
N ASP A 51 -25.36 -10.67 11.21
CA ASP A 51 -26.43 -10.96 10.24
C ASP A 51 -25.92 -11.02 8.78
N LEU A 52 -24.90 -10.24 8.43
CA LEU A 52 -24.28 -10.28 7.09
C LEU A 52 -23.42 -11.52 6.90
N TRP A 53 -22.82 -12.05 7.97
CA TRP A 53 -22.09 -13.31 7.91
C TRP A 53 -23.01 -14.50 7.66
N GLU A 54 -24.21 -14.51 8.25
CA GLU A 54 -25.20 -15.57 8.02
C GLU A 54 -25.69 -15.63 6.57
N GLN A 55 -25.63 -14.51 5.83
CA GLN A 55 -26.05 -14.43 4.43
C GLN A 55 -25.03 -15.02 3.45
N PHE A 56 -23.77 -15.21 3.86
CA PHE A 56 -22.72 -15.75 3.01
C PHE A 56 -22.58 -17.28 3.14
N ASP A 57 -23.08 -18.01 2.14
CA ASP A 57 -22.91 -19.45 2.04
C ASP A 57 -21.48 -19.82 1.60
N GLU A 58 -20.58 -19.87 2.59
CA GLU A 58 -19.18 -20.25 2.41
C GLU A 58 -19.02 -21.63 1.79
N ARG A 59 -19.84 -22.60 2.21
CA ARG A 59 -19.74 -23.98 1.72
C ARG A 59 -20.02 -24.03 0.23
N ARG A 60 -21.06 -23.34 -0.25
CA ARG A 60 -21.36 -23.24 -1.68
C ARG A 60 -20.27 -22.48 -2.43
N TYR A 61 -19.79 -21.37 -1.87
CA TYR A 61 -18.74 -20.57 -2.48
C TYR A 61 -17.46 -21.40 -2.71
N LEU A 62 -16.98 -22.13 -1.69
CA LEU A 62 -15.77 -22.96 -1.78
C LEU A 62 -15.98 -24.19 -2.68
N ASN A 63 -17.13 -24.87 -2.58
CA ASN A 63 -17.38 -26.09 -3.35
C ASN A 63 -17.47 -25.88 -4.86
N ALA A 64 -17.80 -24.67 -5.32
CA ALA A 64 -17.92 -24.37 -6.76
C ALA A 64 -16.61 -24.58 -7.54
N LYS A 65 -15.45 -24.44 -6.88
CA LYS A 65 -14.11 -24.61 -7.49
C LYS A 65 -13.22 -25.59 -6.73
N LYS A 66 -13.84 -26.51 -5.98
CA LYS A 66 -13.12 -27.49 -5.17
C LYS A 66 -12.16 -28.31 -6.00
N TRP A 67 -10.97 -28.57 -5.46
CA TRP A 67 -10.01 -29.51 -6.04
C TRP A 67 -10.65 -30.91 -6.19
N ARG A 68 -10.38 -31.58 -7.32
CA ARG A 68 -10.93 -32.91 -7.61
C ARG A 68 -9.86 -33.98 -7.40
N VAL A 69 -10.28 -35.12 -6.86
CA VAL A 69 -9.38 -36.27 -6.64
C VAL A 69 -8.80 -36.71 -7.98
N GLY A 70 -7.47 -36.76 -8.06
CA GLY A 70 -6.73 -37.12 -9.27
C GLY A 70 -6.12 -35.93 -10.01
N ASP A 71 -6.57 -34.70 -9.75
CA ASP A 71 -5.97 -33.49 -10.35
C ASP A 71 -4.68 -33.10 -9.62
N ASP A 72 -3.72 -32.51 -10.35
CA ASP A 72 -2.55 -31.86 -9.75
C ASP A 72 -2.99 -30.62 -8.95
N PRO A 73 -2.81 -30.60 -7.61
CA PRO A 73 -3.28 -29.50 -6.77
C PRO A 73 -2.52 -28.18 -6.98
N TYR A 74 -1.38 -28.19 -7.70
CA TYR A 74 -0.57 -27.00 -7.98
C TYR A 74 -0.85 -26.38 -9.35
N LYS A 75 -1.58 -27.09 -10.22
CA LYS A 75 -1.73 -26.73 -11.64
C LYS A 75 -2.31 -25.34 -11.85
N LEU A 76 -3.37 -25.00 -11.11
CA LEU A 76 -4.13 -23.76 -11.30
C LEU A 76 -3.53 -22.57 -10.58
N TYR A 77 -2.96 -22.77 -9.39
CA TYR A 77 -2.61 -21.66 -8.49
C TYR A 77 -1.13 -21.61 -8.08
N ALA A 78 -0.32 -22.59 -8.49
CA ALA A 78 1.10 -22.71 -8.14
C ALA A 78 1.38 -22.80 -6.62
N PHE A 79 0.39 -23.24 -5.86
CA PHE A 79 0.45 -23.70 -4.47
C PHE A 79 -0.53 -24.86 -4.31
N ASN A 80 -0.48 -25.59 -3.19
CA ASN A 80 -1.31 -26.76 -2.94
C ASN A 80 -2.77 -26.38 -2.65
N GLN A 81 -3.63 -26.37 -3.68
CA GLN A 81 -5.05 -26.06 -3.55
C GLN A 81 -5.75 -26.98 -2.52
N ARG A 82 -5.44 -28.27 -2.56
CA ARG A 82 -6.05 -29.29 -1.69
C ARG A 82 -5.81 -28.95 -0.21
N GLU A 83 -4.59 -28.61 0.17
CA GLU A 83 -4.29 -28.24 1.56
C GLU A 83 -4.93 -26.90 1.95
N SER A 84 -4.94 -25.92 1.04
CA SER A 84 -5.64 -24.65 1.26
C SER A 84 -7.14 -24.81 1.56
N GLU A 85 -7.79 -25.75 0.87
CA GLU A 85 -9.23 -26.05 1.02
C GLU A 85 -9.56 -26.92 2.23
N ARG A 86 -8.58 -27.68 2.75
CA ARG A 86 -8.74 -28.45 4.00
C ARG A 86 -8.77 -27.53 5.23
N ILE A 87 -8.16 -26.36 5.12
CA ILE A 87 -7.99 -25.42 6.21
C ILE A 87 -9.17 -24.45 6.24
N SER A 88 -9.74 -24.26 7.43
CA SER A 88 -10.84 -23.31 7.62
C SER A 88 -10.44 -21.89 7.18
N SER A 89 -11.36 -21.18 6.54
CA SER A 89 -11.13 -19.79 6.13
C SER A 89 -11.06 -18.82 7.33
N ASN A 90 -11.48 -19.24 8.53
CA ASN A 90 -11.35 -18.49 9.79
C ASN A 90 -10.25 -19.04 10.73
N ARG A 91 -9.31 -19.85 10.22
CA ARG A 91 -8.29 -20.49 11.06
C ARG A 91 -7.50 -19.50 11.94
N ALA A 92 -7.12 -19.96 13.13
CA ALA A 92 -6.15 -19.26 13.95
C ALA A 92 -4.74 -19.34 13.32
N VAL A 93 -3.93 -18.31 13.54
CA VAL A 93 -2.52 -18.23 13.16
C VAL A 93 -1.69 -17.90 14.41
N PRO A 94 -0.44 -18.35 14.51
CA PRO A 94 0.42 -18.02 15.64
C PRO A 94 0.68 -16.50 15.67
N ASP A 95 0.74 -15.92 16.87
CA ASP A 95 1.21 -14.54 17.04
C ASP A 95 2.73 -14.52 16.88
N THR A 96 3.20 -14.01 15.75
CA THR A 96 4.62 -13.93 15.39
C THR A 96 5.24 -12.57 15.74
N ARG A 97 4.49 -11.69 16.42
CA ARG A 97 5.02 -10.38 16.82
C ARG A 97 6.02 -10.54 17.97
N HIS A 98 6.95 -9.60 18.05
CA HIS A 98 7.82 -9.53 19.22
C HIS A 98 6.98 -9.23 20.48
N PRO A 99 7.26 -9.84 21.65
CA PRO A 99 6.44 -9.65 22.85
C PRO A 99 6.23 -8.18 23.27
N ARG A 100 7.21 -7.31 23.02
CA ARG A 100 7.10 -5.85 23.28
C ARG A 100 6.00 -5.17 22.45
N CYS A 101 5.58 -5.73 21.32
CA CYS A 101 4.55 -5.13 20.48
C CYS A 101 3.19 -5.02 21.18
N SER A 102 2.89 -5.91 22.13
CA SER A 102 1.65 -5.85 22.92
C SER A 102 1.65 -4.71 23.96
N LEU A 103 2.81 -4.14 24.25
CA LEU A 103 2.98 -3.02 25.19
C LEU A 103 2.89 -1.66 24.50
N LEU A 104 2.87 -1.62 23.16
CA LEU A 104 2.78 -0.38 22.41
C LEU A 104 1.37 0.19 22.49
N VAL A 105 1.29 1.51 22.66
CA VAL A 105 0.03 2.26 22.66
C VAL A 105 -0.01 3.12 21.40
N TYR A 106 -1.00 2.88 20.56
CA TYR A 106 -1.24 3.66 19.35
C TYR A 106 -2.22 4.80 19.61
N HIS A 107 -2.20 5.82 18.74
CA HIS A 107 -3.22 6.88 18.76
C HIS A 107 -4.63 6.29 18.67
N THR A 108 -5.59 6.92 19.34
CA THR A 108 -6.99 6.49 19.33
C THR A 108 -7.75 6.96 18.10
N ASP A 109 -7.28 8.02 17.45
CA ASP A 109 -7.88 8.66 16.28
C ASP A 109 -7.15 8.28 14.98
N LEU A 110 -6.84 6.99 14.81
CA LEU A 110 -6.24 6.49 13.57
C LEU A 110 -7.21 6.67 12.38
N PRO A 111 -6.72 7.10 11.21
CA PRO A 111 -7.56 7.26 10.03
C PRO A 111 -8.08 5.91 9.52
N PRO A 112 -9.35 5.79 9.13
CA PRO A 112 -9.84 4.59 8.47
C PRO A 112 -9.21 4.43 7.08
N THR A 113 -9.02 3.18 6.67
CA THR A 113 -8.35 2.84 5.41
C THR A 113 -9.27 2.09 4.45
N SER A 114 -9.13 2.35 3.15
CA SER A 114 -9.70 1.50 2.10
C SER A 114 -8.69 0.40 1.76
N ILE A 115 -9.09 -0.85 2.01
CA ILE A 115 -8.25 -2.03 1.77
C ILE A 115 -8.48 -2.52 0.34
N ILE A 116 -7.47 -2.45 -0.51
CA ILE A 116 -7.55 -2.78 -1.93
C ILE A 116 -6.85 -4.12 -2.16
N ILE A 117 -7.62 -5.12 -2.61
CA ILE A 117 -7.15 -6.46 -2.93
C ILE A 117 -7.42 -6.71 -4.42
N THR A 118 -6.37 -6.65 -5.22
CA THR A 118 -6.43 -7.00 -6.65
C THR A 118 -6.21 -8.49 -6.82
N PHE A 119 -6.97 -9.14 -7.71
CA PHE A 119 -6.77 -10.55 -8.00
C PHE A 119 -7.12 -10.92 -9.44
N HIS A 120 -6.52 -12.00 -9.93
CA HIS A 120 -6.83 -12.59 -11.22
C HIS A 120 -6.77 -14.11 -11.09
N ASN A 121 -7.91 -14.79 -11.25
CA ASN A 121 -8.02 -16.24 -11.13
C ASN A 121 -7.40 -16.79 -9.82
N GLU A 122 -7.70 -16.16 -8.69
CA GLU A 122 -7.23 -16.63 -7.38
C GLU A 122 -8.06 -17.81 -6.88
N ALA A 123 -7.48 -18.69 -6.05
CA ALA A 123 -8.25 -19.74 -5.41
C ALA A 123 -9.28 -19.13 -4.43
N ARG A 124 -10.52 -19.60 -4.50
CA ARG A 124 -11.60 -19.12 -3.62
C ARG A 124 -11.24 -19.25 -2.13
N SER A 125 -10.52 -20.30 -1.75
CA SER A 125 -10.09 -20.54 -0.37
C SER A 125 -9.08 -19.51 0.14
N THR A 126 -8.08 -19.12 -0.65
CA THR A 126 -7.10 -18.08 -0.28
C THR A 126 -7.74 -16.70 -0.26
N LEU A 127 -8.50 -16.35 -1.30
CA LEU A 127 -9.18 -15.06 -1.40
C LEU A 127 -10.13 -14.81 -0.21
N LEU A 128 -10.98 -15.80 0.10
CA LEU A 128 -11.90 -15.72 1.24
C LEU A 128 -11.13 -15.59 2.57
N ARG A 129 -10.07 -16.38 2.74
CA ARG A 129 -9.27 -16.36 3.98
C ARG A 129 -8.52 -15.05 4.17
N THR A 130 -8.08 -14.39 3.09
CA THR A 130 -7.55 -13.03 3.17
C THR A 130 -8.59 -12.05 3.71
N ILE A 131 -9.78 -12.02 3.12
CA ILE A 131 -10.86 -11.12 3.56
C ILE A 131 -11.28 -11.42 5.00
N ARG A 132 -11.46 -12.69 5.34
CA ARG A 132 -11.80 -13.11 6.71
C ARG A 132 -10.73 -12.72 7.72
N SER A 133 -9.45 -12.88 7.38
CA SER A 133 -8.37 -12.48 8.28
C SER A 133 -8.43 -10.97 8.57
N VAL A 134 -8.71 -10.15 7.55
CA VAL A 134 -8.86 -8.70 7.68
C VAL A 134 -10.05 -8.37 8.59
N LEU A 135 -11.23 -8.91 8.31
CA LEU A 135 -12.44 -8.63 9.08
C LEU A 135 -12.33 -9.10 10.54
N ASN A 136 -11.70 -10.25 10.79
CA ASN A 136 -11.60 -10.80 12.14
C ASN A 136 -10.54 -10.13 13.02
N ARG A 137 -9.51 -9.49 12.44
CA ARG A 137 -8.32 -9.01 13.16
C ARG A 137 -8.08 -7.51 13.02
N THR A 138 -9.07 -6.78 12.50
CA THR A 138 -9.01 -5.34 12.34
C THR A 138 -10.22 -4.70 13.03
N PRO A 139 -10.02 -3.70 13.91
CA PRO A 139 -11.15 -2.96 14.47
C PRO A 139 -12.04 -2.39 13.36
N MET A 140 -13.34 -2.66 13.43
CA MET A 140 -14.27 -2.36 12.32
C MET A 140 -14.30 -0.88 11.93
N HIS A 141 -14.10 0.04 12.88
CA HIS A 141 -14.04 1.49 12.59
C HIS A 141 -12.83 1.90 11.76
N LEU A 142 -11.75 1.10 11.72
CA LEU A 142 -10.57 1.36 10.89
C LEU A 142 -10.72 0.84 9.45
N ILE A 143 -11.68 -0.05 9.21
CA ILE A 143 -12.00 -0.53 7.86
C ILE A 143 -13.01 0.43 7.26
N GLN A 144 -12.58 1.30 6.34
CA GLN A 144 -13.55 2.08 5.56
C GLN A 144 -14.36 1.15 4.65
N GLU A 145 -13.63 0.32 3.90
CA GLU A 145 -14.15 -0.62 2.92
C GLU A 145 -13.06 -1.61 2.49
N ILE A 146 -13.47 -2.76 1.96
CA ILE A 146 -12.59 -3.74 1.31
C ILE A 146 -12.98 -3.76 -0.16
N ILE A 147 -12.12 -3.23 -1.03
CA ILE A 147 -12.32 -3.16 -2.47
C ILE A 147 -11.60 -4.33 -3.12
N LEU A 148 -12.37 -5.32 -3.57
CA LEU A 148 -11.86 -6.41 -4.39
C LEU A 148 -11.84 -5.96 -5.84
N VAL A 149 -10.67 -5.89 -6.45
CA VAL A 149 -10.51 -5.58 -7.87
C VAL A 149 -10.24 -6.86 -8.63
N ASP A 150 -11.29 -7.38 -9.28
CA ASP A 150 -11.22 -8.56 -10.13
C ASP A 150 -10.67 -8.17 -11.51
N ASP A 151 -9.40 -8.49 -11.73
CA ASP A 151 -8.68 -8.20 -12.97
C ASP A 151 -9.00 -9.23 -14.06
N PHE A 152 -10.27 -9.30 -14.45
CA PHE A 152 -10.75 -10.14 -15.54
C PHE A 152 -10.51 -11.65 -15.29
N SER A 153 -10.88 -12.14 -14.10
CA SER A 153 -10.92 -13.57 -13.80
C SER A 153 -11.93 -14.29 -14.71
N ASN A 154 -11.70 -15.58 -14.98
CA ASN A 154 -12.56 -16.39 -15.84
C ASN A 154 -13.97 -16.54 -15.26
N ASP A 155 -14.09 -16.56 -13.93
CA ASP A 155 -15.35 -16.66 -13.21
C ASP A 155 -15.64 -15.36 -12.43
N PRO A 156 -16.62 -14.55 -12.87
CA PRO A 156 -17.01 -13.33 -12.16
C PRO A 156 -17.55 -13.58 -10.74
N ASP A 157 -18.02 -14.80 -10.45
CA ASP A 157 -18.59 -15.13 -9.14
C ASP A 157 -17.55 -15.25 -8.03
N ASP A 158 -16.26 -15.38 -8.38
CA ASP A 158 -15.15 -15.29 -7.42
C ASP A 158 -15.21 -13.97 -6.65
N CYS A 159 -15.66 -12.88 -7.31
CA CYS A 159 -15.80 -11.56 -6.71
C CYS A 159 -17.23 -11.29 -6.24
N LYS A 160 -18.22 -11.56 -7.10
CA LYS A 160 -19.62 -11.14 -6.88
C LYS A 160 -20.25 -11.79 -5.66
N GLN A 161 -19.89 -13.02 -5.32
CA GLN A 161 -20.47 -13.68 -4.14
C GLN A 161 -19.92 -13.12 -2.82
N LEU A 162 -18.72 -12.53 -2.84
CA LEU A 162 -18.06 -11.97 -1.66
C LEU A 162 -18.62 -10.61 -1.21
N ILE A 163 -19.42 -9.93 -2.03
CA ILE A 163 -20.06 -8.65 -1.65
C ILE A 163 -21.08 -8.80 -0.52
N LYS A 164 -21.48 -10.04 -0.23
CA LYS A 164 -22.34 -10.37 0.92
C LYS A 164 -21.59 -10.23 2.25
N LEU A 165 -20.26 -10.20 2.22
CA LEU A 165 -19.44 -10.02 3.39
C LEU A 165 -19.42 -8.53 3.82
N PRO A 166 -19.30 -8.26 5.14
CA PRO A 166 -19.19 -6.92 5.68
C PRO A 166 -18.18 -6.04 4.94
N LYS A 167 -18.62 -4.85 4.52
CA LYS A 167 -17.79 -3.80 3.90
C LYS A 167 -17.07 -4.19 2.60
N VAL A 168 -17.41 -5.34 1.99
CA VAL A 168 -16.79 -5.80 0.76
C VAL A 168 -17.48 -5.22 -0.47
N LYS A 169 -16.71 -4.59 -1.35
CA LYS A 169 -17.12 -4.12 -2.67
C LYS A 169 -16.38 -4.91 -3.75
N CYS A 170 -17.09 -5.23 -4.83
CA CYS A 170 -16.50 -5.89 -5.99
C CYS A 170 -16.40 -4.93 -7.17
N LEU A 171 -15.19 -4.77 -7.71
CA LEU A 171 -14.87 -3.96 -8.89
C LEU A 171 -14.24 -4.86 -9.94
N ARG A 172 -14.98 -5.21 -10.99
CA ARG A 172 -14.47 -6.09 -12.06
C ARG A 172 -13.99 -5.30 -13.27
N ASN A 173 -12.81 -5.63 -13.78
CA ASN A 173 -12.30 -5.14 -15.06
C ASN A 173 -12.96 -5.88 -16.24
N ASN A 174 -13.25 -5.15 -17.32
CA ASN A 174 -13.85 -5.70 -18.53
C ASN A 174 -12.83 -6.41 -19.44
N GLU A 175 -11.55 -6.20 -19.19
CA GLU A 175 -10.42 -6.84 -19.85
C GLU A 175 -9.26 -6.93 -18.85
N ARG A 176 -8.25 -7.74 -19.14
CA ARG A 176 -7.11 -7.93 -18.24
C ARG A 176 -6.16 -6.72 -18.28
N GLN A 177 -6.19 -5.94 -17.21
CA GLN A 177 -5.42 -4.71 -17.06
C GLN A 177 -4.05 -4.96 -16.40
N GLY A 178 -3.89 -6.00 -15.60
CA GLY A 178 -2.69 -6.22 -14.79
C GLY A 178 -2.76 -5.54 -13.41
N LEU A 179 -1.78 -5.87 -12.57
CA LEU A 179 -1.74 -5.50 -11.15
C LEU A 179 -1.83 -3.99 -10.93
N VAL A 180 -0.94 -3.24 -11.58
CA VAL A 180 -0.77 -1.80 -11.35
C VAL A 180 -2.03 -1.01 -11.71
N ARG A 181 -2.58 -1.23 -12.91
CA ARG A 181 -3.81 -0.57 -13.37
C ARG A 181 -5.03 -0.96 -12.53
N SER A 182 -5.08 -2.22 -12.07
CA SER A 182 -6.13 -2.66 -11.14
C SER A 182 -6.04 -1.99 -9.77
N ARG A 183 -4.83 -1.85 -9.21
CA ARG A 183 -4.60 -1.13 -7.95
C ARG A 183 -5.01 0.33 -8.05
N MET A 184 -4.67 1.00 -9.16
CA MET A 184 -5.08 2.39 -9.41
C MET A 184 -6.59 2.52 -9.49
N ARG A 185 -7.28 1.62 -10.21
CA ARG A 185 -8.74 1.65 -10.29
C ARG A 185 -9.41 1.47 -8.92
N GLY A 186 -8.84 0.63 -8.06
CA GLY A 186 -9.26 0.49 -6.66
C GLY A 186 -9.03 1.76 -5.85
N ALA A 187 -7.86 2.39 -6.00
CA ALA A 187 -7.50 3.65 -5.32
C ALA A 187 -8.38 4.83 -5.75
N ASP A 188 -8.79 4.88 -7.03
CA ASP A 188 -9.62 5.95 -7.58
C ASP A 188 -11.01 6.00 -6.91
N ILE A 189 -11.59 4.83 -6.62
CA ILE A 189 -12.92 4.74 -5.99
C ILE A 189 -12.86 4.68 -4.46
N ALA A 190 -11.66 4.59 -3.88
CA ALA A 190 -11.45 4.49 -2.45
C ALA A 190 -11.93 5.77 -1.73
N GLN A 191 -12.71 5.58 -0.66
CA GLN A 191 -13.29 6.61 0.18
C GLN A 191 -12.45 6.88 1.44
N GLY A 192 -11.56 5.97 1.82
CA GLY A 192 -10.66 6.12 2.95
C GLY A 192 -9.61 7.19 2.70
N THR A 193 -9.17 7.86 3.77
CA THR A 193 -8.05 8.82 3.71
C THR A 193 -6.72 8.11 3.53
N THR A 194 -6.64 6.85 3.95
CA THR A 194 -5.48 5.98 3.77
C THR A 194 -5.84 4.83 2.83
N LEU A 195 -4.85 4.37 2.06
CA LEU A 195 -4.95 3.20 1.20
C LEU A 195 -4.11 2.06 1.79
N THR A 196 -4.66 0.86 1.83
CA THR A 196 -3.96 -0.35 2.23
C THR A 196 -4.02 -1.38 1.10
N PHE A 197 -2.87 -1.71 0.51
CA PHE A 197 -2.80 -2.74 -0.52
C PHE A 197 -2.44 -4.08 0.08
N LEU A 198 -3.16 -5.13 -0.32
CA LEU A 198 -2.89 -6.51 0.05
C LEU A 198 -3.00 -7.41 -1.19
N ASP A 199 -2.15 -8.43 -1.26
CA ASP A 199 -2.34 -9.51 -2.23
C ASP A 199 -3.47 -10.46 -1.79
N SER A 200 -4.04 -11.17 -2.77
CA SER A 200 -5.25 -12.02 -2.61
C SER A 200 -5.04 -13.37 -1.90
N HIS A 201 -3.85 -13.57 -1.33
CA HIS A 201 -3.41 -14.81 -0.70
C HIS A 201 -2.55 -14.50 0.52
N CYS A 202 -3.08 -13.59 1.32
CA CYS A 202 -2.50 -13.13 2.58
C CYS A 202 -3.35 -13.58 3.78
N GLU A 203 -2.74 -13.64 4.95
CA GLU A 203 -3.43 -13.78 6.24
C GLU A 203 -2.84 -12.79 7.23
N VAL A 204 -3.62 -11.78 7.60
CA VAL A 204 -3.14 -10.75 8.52
C VAL A 204 -3.07 -11.29 9.95
N ASN A 205 -2.07 -10.89 10.72
CA ASN A 205 -1.95 -11.27 12.13
C ASN A 205 -2.71 -10.28 13.05
N ARG A 206 -2.69 -10.54 14.35
CA ARG A 206 -3.31 -9.69 15.36
C ARG A 206 -2.67 -8.29 15.38
N ASP A 207 -3.52 -7.26 15.52
CA ASP A 207 -3.17 -5.83 15.57
C ASP A 207 -2.21 -5.40 14.44
N TRP A 208 -2.34 -6.00 13.25
CA TRP A 208 -1.42 -5.74 12.15
C TRP A 208 -1.57 -4.32 11.59
N LEU A 209 -2.77 -3.72 11.63
CA LEU A 209 -3.07 -2.50 10.89
C LEU A 209 -2.73 -1.22 11.69
N GLN A 210 -3.02 -1.22 12.99
CA GLN A 210 -2.82 -0.08 13.87
C GLN A 210 -1.37 0.45 13.86
N PRO A 211 -0.33 -0.40 13.94
CA PRO A 211 1.06 0.04 13.83
C PRO A 211 1.35 0.74 12.49
N LEU A 212 0.73 0.28 11.39
CA LEU A 212 0.93 0.87 10.06
C LEU A 212 0.24 2.24 9.94
N LEU A 213 -1.04 2.32 10.32
CA LEU A 213 -1.80 3.56 10.29
C LEU A 213 -1.21 4.63 11.22
N HIS A 214 -0.65 4.20 12.36
CA HIS A 214 0.03 5.10 13.28
C HIS A 214 1.20 5.82 12.61
N ARG A 215 2.03 5.10 11.83
CA ARG A 215 3.17 5.69 11.13
C ARG A 215 2.78 6.66 10.03
N VAL A 216 1.75 6.34 9.26
CA VAL A 216 1.21 7.22 8.21
C VAL A 216 0.56 8.46 8.82
N ARG A 217 -0.13 8.30 9.96
CA ARG A 217 -0.72 9.43 10.69
C ARG A 217 0.33 10.42 11.19
N GLU A 218 1.45 9.92 11.74
CA GLU A 218 2.55 10.77 12.20
C GLU A 218 3.20 11.58 11.07
N ASP A 219 3.23 11.01 9.86
CA ASP A 219 3.79 11.64 8.68
C ASP A 219 3.21 10.97 7.43
N TYR A 220 2.31 11.69 6.76
CA TYR A 220 1.55 11.23 5.60
C TYR A 220 2.44 10.88 4.39
N THR A 221 3.70 11.31 4.38
CA THR A 221 4.67 11.01 3.30
C THR A 221 5.33 9.63 3.45
N ARG A 222 5.10 8.93 4.58
CA ARG A 222 5.62 7.59 4.84
C ARG A 222 4.78 6.54 4.12
N VAL A 223 5.45 5.61 3.46
CA VAL A 223 4.87 4.38 2.94
C VAL A 223 5.37 3.23 3.79
N VAL A 224 4.46 2.50 4.42
CA VAL A 224 4.84 1.53 5.45
C VAL A 224 4.34 0.14 5.11
N CYS A 225 5.16 -0.86 5.43
CA CYS A 225 4.91 -2.26 5.10
C CYS A 225 4.93 -3.11 6.38
N PRO A 226 4.13 -4.18 6.45
CA PRO A 226 4.30 -5.19 7.48
C PRO A 226 5.60 -5.97 7.27
N VAL A 227 6.06 -6.66 8.31
CA VAL A 227 6.92 -7.83 8.12
C VAL A 227 6.06 -8.93 7.48
N ILE A 228 6.54 -9.46 6.36
CA ILE A 228 5.82 -10.45 5.57
C ILE A 228 6.25 -11.85 6.03
N ASP A 229 5.37 -12.52 6.76
CA ASP A 229 5.56 -13.91 7.18
C ASP A 229 5.27 -14.88 6.03
N ILE A 230 5.71 -16.13 6.16
CA ILE A 230 5.61 -17.14 5.11
C ILE A 230 4.40 -18.04 5.38
N ILE A 231 3.47 -18.12 4.43
CA ILE A 231 2.52 -19.23 4.37
C ILE A 231 3.10 -20.27 3.42
N ASN A 232 3.47 -21.43 3.95
CA ASN A 232 4.10 -22.48 3.16
C ASN A 232 3.19 -22.92 2.01
N LEU A 233 3.69 -22.94 0.78
CA LEU A 233 2.87 -23.24 -0.40
C LEU A 233 2.37 -24.69 -0.47
N ASP A 234 2.98 -25.61 0.28
CA ASP A 234 2.69 -27.04 0.25
C ASP A 234 1.77 -27.44 1.41
N THR A 235 2.09 -26.99 2.63
CA THR A 235 1.37 -27.37 3.87
C THR A 235 0.43 -26.29 4.38
N PHE A 236 0.51 -25.06 3.85
CA PHE A 236 -0.18 -23.88 4.34
C PHE A 236 0.14 -23.50 5.79
N THR A 237 1.20 -24.05 6.39
CA THR A 237 1.67 -23.64 7.71
C THR A 237 2.08 -22.16 7.68
N TYR A 238 1.63 -21.38 8.68
CA TYR A 238 2.07 -20.00 8.88
C TYR A 238 3.41 -20.02 9.64
N ILE A 239 4.45 -19.44 9.05
CA ILE A 239 5.84 -19.50 9.51
C ILE A 239 6.34 -18.06 9.69
N GLU A 240 6.88 -17.77 10.87
CA GLU A 240 7.50 -16.48 11.17
C GLU A 240 8.68 -16.18 10.24
N SER A 241 8.74 -14.94 9.73
CA SER A 241 9.93 -14.40 9.08
C SER A 241 10.78 -13.58 10.03
N ALA A 242 12.07 -13.45 9.73
CA ALA A 242 12.97 -12.63 10.53
C ALA A 242 12.53 -11.14 10.50
N SER A 243 12.42 -10.53 11.68
CA SER A 243 12.05 -9.11 11.83
C SER A 243 13.14 -8.12 11.39
N GLU A 244 14.39 -8.57 11.28
CA GLU A 244 15.56 -7.72 10.97
C GLU A 244 15.93 -7.76 9.48
N LEU A 245 14.90 -7.79 8.61
CA LEU A 245 15.06 -7.78 7.16
C LEU A 245 14.65 -6.41 6.61
N ARG A 246 15.41 -5.94 5.63
CA ARG A 246 15.02 -4.83 4.76
C ARG A 246 15.03 -5.28 3.30
N GLY A 247 14.27 -4.60 2.46
CA GLY A 247 14.28 -4.86 1.03
C GLY A 247 15.52 -4.26 0.37
N GLY A 248 16.18 -5.05 -0.46
CA GLY A 248 17.30 -4.65 -1.30
C GLY A 248 17.10 -5.16 -2.72
N PHE A 249 18.08 -4.88 -3.56
CA PHE A 249 18.09 -5.33 -4.95
C PHE A 249 19.51 -5.42 -5.49
N ASP A 250 19.66 -6.09 -6.63
CA ASP A 250 20.89 -6.04 -7.42
C ASP A 250 20.73 -5.13 -8.65
N TRP A 251 21.81 -4.87 -9.37
CA TRP A 251 21.79 -4.01 -10.55
C TRP A 251 20.85 -4.50 -11.66
N SER A 252 20.44 -5.77 -11.67
CA SER A 252 19.44 -6.29 -12.61
C SER A 252 18.01 -5.88 -12.25
N LEU A 253 17.83 -5.06 -11.20
CA LEU A 253 16.54 -4.74 -10.58
C LEU A 253 15.80 -6.00 -10.14
N HIS A 254 16.51 -6.96 -9.55
CA HIS A 254 15.91 -8.12 -8.90
C HIS A 254 15.80 -7.90 -7.39
N PHE A 255 14.62 -8.12 -6.82
CA PHE A 255 14.37 -7.88 -5.40
C PHE A 255 15.00 -8.99 -4.55
N ARG A 256 15.56 -8.62 -3.41
CA ARG A 256 16.07 -9.56 -2.42
C ARG A 256 15.85 -9.03 -1.00
N TRP A 257 15.67 -9.95 -0.05
CA TRP A 257 15.72 -9.60 1.36
C TRP A 257 17.16 -9.50 1.82
N GLU A 258 17.51 -8.39 2.47
CA GLU A 258 18.82 -8.16 3.07
C GLU A 258 18.67 -8.12 4.59
N GLN A 259 19.49 -8.89 5.30
CA GLN A 259 19.64 -8.72 6.74
C GLN A 259 20.30 -7.37 7.03
N LEU A 260 19.86 -6.72 8.11
CA LEU A 260 20.54 -5.54 8.66
C LEU A 260 22.01 -5.86 8.98
N SER A 261 22.91 -4.88 8.76
CA SER A 261 24.32 -5.04 9.12
C SER A 261 24.49 -5.14 10.64
N PRO A 262 25.59 -5.74 11.14
CA PRO A 262 25.86 -5.79 12.57
C PRO A 262 25.78 -4.42 13.26
N GLU A 263 26.25 -3.37 12.59
CA GLU A 263 26.21 -1.98 13.09
C GLU A 263 24.77 -1.46 13.18
N GLN A 264 23.96 -1.72 12.15
CA GLN A 264 22.53 -1.35 12.15
C GLN A 264 21.76 -2.09 13.23
N LYS A 265 22.07 -3.37 13.47
CA LYS A 265 21.47 -4.15 14.55
C LYS A 265 21.87 -3.60 15.92
N ALA A 266 23.15 -3.29 16.12
CA ALA A 266 23.65 -2.74 17.38
C ALA A 266 23.06 -1.36 17.73
N GLN A 267 22.66 -0.58 16.73
CA GLN A 267 22.00 0.72 16.92
C GLN A 267 20.52 0.60 17.32
N ARG A 268 19.90 -0.57 17.13
CA ARG A 268 18.48 -0.79 17.43
C ARG A 268 18.31 -1.23 18.87
N LEU A 269 17.97 -0.28 19.74
CA LEU A 269 17.72 -0.53 21.15
C LEU A 269 16.33 -1.16 21.39
N ASP A 270 15.35 -0.86 20.53
CA ASP A 270 14.02 -1.45 20.59
C ASP A 270 13.73 -2.26 19.31
N PRO A 271 13.50 -3.59 19.41
CA PRO A 271 13.21 -4.43 18.25
C PRO A 271 11.89 -4.07 17.55
N THR A 272 11.02 -3.28 18.20
CA THR A 272 9.73 -2.84 17.65
C THR A 272 9.84 -1.60 16.76
N GLU A 273 10.99 -0.91 16.76
CA GLU A 273 11.18 0.30 15.97
C GLU A 273 11.06 0.01 14.46
N PRO A 274 10.39 0.88 13.68
CA PRO A 274 10.35 0.77 12.24
C PRO A 274 11.75 0.72 11.61
N ILE A 275 11.89 -0.07 10.55
CA ILE A 275 13.13 -0.22 9.78
C ILE A 275 12.98 0.53 8.47
N ARG A 276 13.80 1.54 8.21
CA ARG A 276 13.84 2.19 6.89
C ARG A 276 14.34 1.20 5.84
N THR A 277 13.57 1.05 4.76
CA THR A 277 13.89 0.10 3.69
C THR A 277 14.16 0.80 2.37
N PRO A 278 15.23 0.48 1.65
CA PRO A 278 15.47 1.06 0.32
C PRO A 278 14.33 0.72 -0.66
N ILE A 279 13.90 -0.53 -0.69
CA ILE A 279 12.85 -1.03 -1.60
C ILE A 279 11.81 -1.79 -0.79
N ILE A 280 10.55 -1.71 -1.20
CA ILE A 280 9.48 -2.57 -0.68
C ILE A 280 9.27 -3.78 -1.61
N ALA A 281 8.75 -4.89 -1.07
CA ALA A 281 8.37 -6.04 -1.90
C ALA A 281 7.24 -5.70 -2.89
N GLY A 282 6.38 -4.72 -2.53
CA GLY A 282 5.34 -4.16 -3.40
C GLY A 282 3.96 -4.77 -3.22
N GLY A 283 3.85 -6.00 -2.70
CA GLY A 283 2.57 -6.70 -2.48
C GLY A 283 1.70 -6.09 -1.37
N LEU A 284 2.34 -5.60 -0.30
CA LEU A 284 1.68 -5.22 0.94
C LEU A 284 2.25 -3.91 1.47
N PHE A 285 1.44 -2.84 1.48
CA PHE A 285 1.83 -1.56 2.06
C PHE A 285 0.63 -0.66 2.35
N VAL A 286 0.87 0.36 3.16
CA VAL A 286 -0.09 1.40 3.53
C VAL A 286 0.49 2.76 3.17
N ILE A 287 -0.33 3.62 2.58
CA ILE A 287 0.05 4.97 2.12
C ILE A 287 -1.13 5.93 2.29
N ASP A 288 -0.85 7.19 2.63
CA ASP A 288 -1.86 8.24 2.58
C ASP A 288 -2.39 8.43 1.14
N LYS A 289 -3.71 8.55 0.97
CA LYS A 289 -4.33 8.65 -0.36
C LYS A 289 -3.89 9.92 -1.09
N SER A 290 -3.86 11.06 -0.39
CA SER A 290 -3.46 12.34 -0.99
C SER A 290 -1.99 12.32 -1.41
N TRP A 291 -1.14 11.62 -0.64
CA TRP A 291 0.25 11.39 -1.02
C TRP A 291 0.39 10.47 -2.24
N PHE A 292 -0.38 9.37 -2.29
CA PHE A 292 -0.41 8.48 -3.45
C PHE A 292 -0.84 9.22 -4.73
N ASP A 293 -1.86 10.08 -4.63
CA ASP A 293 -2.35 10.93 -5.73
C ASP A 293 -1.29 11.97 -6.13
N TYR A 294 -0.70 12.67 -5.16
CA TYR A 294 0.34 13.69 -5.39
C TYR A 294 1.55 13.11 -6.12
N LEU A 295 2.00 11.91 -5.74
CA LEU A 295 3.13 11.26 -6.39
C LEU A 295 2.81 10.83 -7.83
N GLY A 296 1.53 10.81 -8.23
CA GLY A 296 1.08 10.34 -9.55
C GLY A 296 0.76 8.85 -9.58
N LYS A 297 0.32 8.25 -8.47
CA LYS A 297 -0.19 6.87 -8.36
C LYS A 297 0.77 5.75 -8.77
N TYR A 298 0.63 5.15 -9.94
CA TYR A 298 1.62 4.23 -10.51
C TYR A 298 1.80 4.55 -11.98
N ASP A 299 2.88 4.05 -12.58
CA ASP A 299 3.09 4.11 -14.02
C ASP A 299 2.08 3.21 -14.77
N VAL A 300 1.10 3.84 -15.43
CA VAL A 300 0.00 3.20 -16.17
C VAL A 300 0.45 2.33 -17.34
N ASP A 301 1.66 2.54 -17.86
CA ASP A 301 2.21 1.78 -18.99
C ASP A 301 2.93 0.49 -18.55
N MET A 302 3.00 0.22 -17.24
CA MET A 302 3.49 -1.06 -16.73
C MET A 302 2.45 -2.16 -16.96
N ASP A 303 2.91 -3.31 -17.43
CA ASP A 303 2.03 -4.42 -17.77
C ASP A 303 2.09 -5.56 -16.78
N ILE A 304 0.93 -6.17 -16.53
CA ILE A 304 0.69 -7.39 -15.76
C ILE A 304 1.31 -7.40 -14.36
N TRP A 305 2.62 -7.62 -14.25
CA TRP A 305 3.31 -7.79 -12.98
C TRP A 305 4.82 -7.51 -13.10
N GLY A 306 5.40 -6.95 -12.04
CA GLY A 306 6.83 -6.84 -11.81
C GLY A 306 7.39 -5.47 -12.20
N GLY A 307 8.35 -4.98 -11.44
CA GLY A 307 8.99 -3.68 -11.67
C GLY A 307 8.34 -2.51 -10.95
N GLU A 308 7.05 -2.61 -10.61
CA GLU A 308 6.26 -1.56 -9.98
C GLU A 308 6.73 -1.24 -8.57
N ASN A 309 7.23 -2.26 -7.86
CA ASN A 309 7.76 -2.13 -6.51
C ASN A 309 9.03 -1.26 -6.48
N PHE A 310 9.87 -1.31 -7.53
CA PHE A 310 11.04 -0.44 -7.65
C PHE A 310 10.65 0.99 -8.01
N GLU A 311 9.72 1.14 -8.95
CA GLU A 311 9.26 2.45 -9.42
C GLU A 311 8.67 3.27 -8.26
N ILE A 312 7.71 2.71 -7.53
CA ILE A 312 7.10 3.40 -6.38
C ILE A 312 8.13 3.66 -5.29
N SER A 313 9.07 2.73 -5.05
CA SER A 313 10.10 2.90 -4.03
C SER A 313 11.05 4.06 -4.36
N PHE A 314 11.59 4.09 -5.57
CA PHE A 314 12.46 5.17 -6.03
C PHE A 314 11.73 6.50 -6.02
N ARG A 315 10.49 6.53 -6.52
CA ARG A 315 9.67 7.73 -6.53
C ARG A 315 9.44 8.29 -5.13
N VAL A 316 9.02 7.47 -4.17
CA VAL A 316 8.78 7.92 -2.79
C VAL A 316 10.04 8.53 -2.19
N TRP A 317 11.18 7.83 -2.29
CA TRP A 317 12.45 8.32 -1.74
C TRP A 317 12.93 9.61 -2.41
N MET A 318 12.92 9.65 -3.75
CA MET A 318 13.42 10.78 -4.52
C MET A 318 12.51 12.00 -4.47
N CYS A 319 11.24 11.82 -4.10
CA CYS A 319 10.27 12.90 -4.00
C CYS A 319 9.96 13.32 -2.56
N GLY A 320 10.82 12.92 -1.60
CA GLY A 320 10.83 13.46 -0.23
C GLY A 320 10.10 12.64 0.82
N GLY A 321 9.53 11.50 0.45
CA GLY A 321 8.93 10.56 1.40
C GLY A 321 9.94 9.53 1.95
N SER A 322 9.40 8.49 2.58
CA SER A 322 10.23 7.38 3.06
C SER A 322 9.49 6.05 3.04
N LEU A 323 10.25 4.95 3.01
CA LEU A 323 9.71 3.59 3.10
C LEU A 323 10.15 2.94 4.41
N GLU A 324 9.21 2.31 5.11
CA GLU A 324 9.46 1.65 6.38
C GLU A 324 8.86 0.23 6.42
N ILE A 325 9.53 -0.69 7.12
CA ILE A 325 8.98 -1.98 7.54
C ILE A 325 8.69 -1.86 9.03
N VAL A 326 7.46 -2.17 9.45
CA VAL A 326 7.02 -2.03 10.84
C VAL A 326 6.97 -3.41 11.51
N PRO A 327 7.92 -3.76 12.40
CA PRO A 327 8.05 -5.12 12.96
C PRO A 327 6.83 -5.65 13.71
N CYS A 328 6.05 -4.75 14.33
CA CYS A 328 4.83 -5.12 15.05
C CYS A 328 3.63 -5.38 14.14
N SER A 329 3.73 -5.05 12.86
CA SER A 329 2.75 -5.43 11.85
C SER A 329 3.22 -6.68 11.13
N ARG A 330 2.44 -7.77 11.24
CA ARG A 330 2.75 -9.09 10.67
C ARG A 330 1.64 -9.51 9.72
N VAL A 331 2.00 -9.90 8.50
CA VAL A 331 1.05 -10.45 7.52
C VAL A 331 1.69 -11.64 6.83
N GLY A 332 1.05 -12.80 6.90
CA GLY A 332 1.48 -13.99 6.17
C GLY A 332 1.14 -13.89 4.69
N HIS A 333 2.03 -14.36 3.82
CA HIS A 333 1.84 -14.38 2.37
C HIS A 333 2.22 -15.75 1.79
N VAL A 334 1.43 -16.27 0.84
CA VAL A 334 1.75 -17.52 0.12
C VAL A 334 2.80 -17.25 -0.95
N PHE A 335 4.07 -17.54 -0.65
CA PHE A 335 5.17 -17.40 -1.62
C PHE A 335 5.17 -18.56 -2.62
N ARG A 336 5.03 -18.24 -3.91
CA ARG A 336 4.95 -19.21 -5.01
C ARG A 336 6.29 -19.28 -5.75
N LYS A 337 6.61 -20.46 -6.31
CA LYS A 337 7.81 -20.65 -7.15
C LYS A 337 7.63 -20.16 -8.59
N LYS A 338 6.39 -20.04 -9.06
CA LYS A 338 6.03 -19.62 -10.41
C LYS A 338 4.72 -18.82 -10.40
N HIS A 339 4.52 -18.00 -11.41
CA HIS A 339 3.26 -17.30 -11.64
C HIS A 339 2.23 -18.26 -12.27
N PRO A 340 1.00 -18.34 -11.75
CA PRO A 340 -0.04 -19.21 -12.30
C PRO A 340 -0.82 -18.60 -13.49
N TYR A 341 -0.51 -17.36 -13.88
CA TYR A 341 -1.24 -16.62 -14.89
C TYR A 341 -0.39 -16.33 -16.13
N VAL A 342 -1.08 -16.03 -17.23
CA VAL A 342 -0.47 -15.80 -18.55
C VAL A 342 0.23 -14.44 -18.60
N PHE A 343 1.29 -14.32 -19.37
CA PHE A 343 1.90 -13.05 -19.75
C PHE A 343 1.82 -12.94 -21.27
N PRO A 344 1.05 -12.00 -21.85
CA PRO A 344 0.86 -11.92 -23.30
C PRO A 344 2.18 -11.88 -24.07
N ASP A 345 3.14 -11.09 -23.61
CA ASP A 345 4.46 -10.96 -24.23
C ASP A 345 5.52 -11.89 -23.60
N GLY A 346 5.13 -12.78 -22.68
CA GLY A 346 6.01 -13.60 -21.87
C GLY A 346 6.52 -12.89 -20.61
N ASN A 347 6.71 -13.65 -19.52
CA ASN A 347 7.06 -13.13 -18.20
C ASN A 347 8.36 -12.29 -18.22
N ALA A 348 9.44 -12.86 -18.77
CA ALA A 348 10.73 -12.19 -18.82
C ALA A 348 10.68 -10.86 -19.59
N ASN A 349 9.93 -10.81 -20.69
CA ASN A 349 9.80 -9.63 -21.54
C ASN A 349 8.98 -8.54 -20.85
N THR A 350 7.88 -8.93 -20.21
CA THR A 350 7.03 -8.02 -19.41
C THR A 350 7.84 -7.41 -18.27
N TYR A 351 8.61 -8.25 -17.55
CA TYR A 351 9.47 -7.80 -16.47
C TYR A 351 10.57 -6.84 -16.96
N ILE A 352 11.23 -7.15 -18.08
CA ILE A 352 12.24 -6.28 -18.70
C ILE A 352 11.62 -4.95 -19.12
N LYS A 353 10.43 -4.96 -19.74
CA LYS A 353 9.72 -3.73 -20.11
C LYS A 353 9.52 -2.83 -18.89
N ASN A 354 8.89 -3.36 -17.83
CA ASN A 354 8.56 -2.58 -16.64
C ASN A 354 9.82 -2.10 -15.91
N THR A 355 10.83 -2.95 -15.71
CA THR A 355 12.09 -2.55 -15.07
C THR A 355 12.89 -1.54 -15.89
N LYS A 356 12.87 -1.63 -17.23
CA LYS A 356 13.49 -0.63 -18.10
C LYS A 356 12.81 0.74 -17.96
N ARG A 357 11.47 0.78 -17.85
CA ARG A 357 10.75 2.03 -17.54
C ARG A 357 11.25 2.66 -16.26
N THR A 358 11.37 1.87 -15.19
CA THR A 358 11.92 2.33 -13.92
C THR A 358 13.33 2.88 -14.08
N ALA A 359 14.21 2.15 -14.76
CA ALA A 359 15.60 2.58 -14.97
C ALA A 359 15.71 3.89 -15.75
N GLU A 360 14.94 4.03 -16.84
CA GLU A 360 15.01 5.20 -17.74
C GLU A 360 14.43 6.49 -17.15
N VAL A 361 13.60 6.36 -16.11
CA VAL A 361 12.95 7.48 -15.43
C VAL A 361 13.68 7.85 -14.14
N TRP A 362 14.12 6.86 -13.36
CA TRP A 362 14.55 7.07 -11.98
C TRP A 362 16.04 6.82 -11.71
N MET A 363 16.75 6.09 -12.58
CA MET A 363 18.15 5.70 -12.28
C MET A 363 19.22 6.64 -12.84
N ASP A 364 18.86 7.68 -13.60
CA ASP A 364 19.82 8.63 -14.19
C ASP A 364 21.01 7.90 -14.85
N GLU A 365 22.26 8.29 -14.55
CA GLU A 365 23.47 7.63 -15.06
C GLU A 365 23.63 6.19 -14.52
N TYR A 366 23.03 5.84 -13.38
CA TYR A 366 23.12 4.49 -12.81
C TYR A 366 22.39 3.44 -13.64
N LYS A 367 21.53 3.84 -14.59
CA LYS A 367 20.90 2.90 -15.54
C LYS A 367 21.92 2.13 -16.38
N GLN A 368 23.15 2.64 -16.52
CA GLN A 368 24.24 1.91 -17.18
C GLN A 368 24.54 0.57 -16.50
N TYR A 369 24.44 0.50 -15.16
CA TYR A 369 24.65 -0.75 -14.41
C TYR A 369 23.49 -1.73 -14.62
N TYR A 370 22.27 -1.21 -14.78
CA TYR A 370 21.12 -2.02 -15.18
C TYR A 370 21.32 -2.64 -16.56
N TYR A 371 21.76 -1.86 -17.54
CA TYR A 371 22.04 -2.38 -18.88
C TYR A 371 23.25 -3.33 -18.91
N ALA A 372 24.26 -3.11 -18.07
CA ALA A 372 25.36 -4.05 -17.92
C ALA A 372 24.88 -5.40 -17.34
N ALA A 373 23.98 -5.37 -16.35
CA ALA A 373 23.41 -6.58 -15.75
C ALA A 373 22.34 -7.25 -16.64
N ARG A 374 21.66 -6.48 -17.51
CA ARG A 374 20.66 -6.97 -18.48
C ARG A 374 20.88 -6.36 -19.87
N PRO A 375 21.88 -6.84 -20.63
CA PRO A 375 22.20 -6.26 -21.95
C PRO A 375 21.01 -6.30 -22.92
N PHE A 376 20.21 -7.37 -22.89
CA PHE A 376 19.01 -7.53 -23.72
C PHE A 376 17.95 -6.45 -23.51
N ALA A 377 17.99 -5.69 -22.41
CA ALA A 377 17.06 -4.59 -22.19
C ALA A 377 17.34 -3.40 -23.13
N LEU A 378 18.57 -3.21 -23.64
CA LEU A 378 18.92 -2.07 -24.49
C LEU A 378 18.06 -2.01 -25.76
N GLU A 379 17.95 -3.13 -26.47
CA GLU A 379 17.28 -3.23 -27.77
C GLU A 379 15.74 -3.29 -27.66
N ARG A 380 15.21 -3.45 -26.45
CA ARG A 380 13.77 -3.60 -26.20
C ARG A 380 13.06 -2.24 -26.13
N SER A 381 11.95 -2.10 -26.82
CA SER A 381 11.04 -0.95 -26.61
C SER A 381 10.35 -1.07 -25.24
N PHE A 382 10.10 0.07 -24.58
CA PHE A 382 9.47 0.13 -23.26
C PHE A 382 8.27 1.10 -23.18
N GLY A 383 7.75 1.51 -24.34
CA GLY A 383 6.60 2.40 -24.49
C GLY A 383 6.22 2.59 -25.96
N LYS A 384 5.06 3.22 -26.22
CA LYS A 384 4.66 3.62 -27.58
C LYS A 384 5.45 4.86 -28.00
N GLY A 385 6.42 4.69 -28.90
CA GLY A 385 7.21 5.77 -29.51
C GLY A 385 8.62 5.90 -28.96
N GLY A 386 9.58 6.31 -29.82
CA GLY A 386 11.00 6.48 -29.50
C GLY A 386 11.29 7.60 -28.48
N PRO A 387 12.46 8.27 -28.54
CA PRO A 387 12.90 9.21 -27.51
C PRO A 387 12.10 10.51 -27.56
N SER A 388 10.85 10.47 -27.09
CA SER A 388 10.02 11.63 -26.79
C SER A 388 9.63 11.57 -25.31
N PRO A 389 9.33 12.70 -24.66
CA PRO A 389 9.14 12.75 -23.22
C PRO A 389 7.90 11.96 -22.84
N THR A 390 8.10 10.75 -22.33
CA THR A 390 7.02 9.92 -21.78
C THR A 390 6.37 10.64 -20.59
N PRO A 391 5.08 10.40 -20.32
CA PRO A 391 4.36 10.96 -19.17
C PRO A 391 5.09 10.79 -17.83
N SER A 392 5.91 9.75 -17.70
CA SER A 392 6.74 9.46 -16.54
C SER A 392 7.88 10.48 -16.31
N ARG A 393 8.53 10.98 -17.37
CA ARG A 393 9.53 12.06 -17.25
C ARG A 393 8.88 13.41 -16.96
N SER A 394 7.67 13.67 -17.48
CA SER A 394 6.88 14.82 -17.03
C SER A 394 6.41 14.66 -15.58
N SER A 395 6.11 13.44 -15.13
CA SER A 395 5.72 13.15 -13.73
C SER A 395 6.84 13.46 -12.75
N ARG A 396 8.10 13.13 -13.11
CA ARG A 396 9.29 13.51 -12.31
C ARG A 396 9.54 15.03 -12.28
N ARG A 397 9.04 15.78 -13.28
CA ARG A 397 9.10 17.26 -13.33
C ARG A 397 7.91 17.93 -12.64
N SER A 398 6.73 17.31 -12.65
CA SER A 398 5.49 17.87 -12.09
C SER A 398 5.40 17.65 -10.59
N CYS A 399 5.87 16.50 -10.11
CA CYS A 399 6.26 16.38 -8.72
C CYS A 399 7.53 17.22 -8.58
N ALA A 400 7.62 18.12 -7.60
CA ALA A 400 8.84 18.88 -7.32
C ALA A 400 9.97 17.98 -6.77
N CYS A 401 10.14 16.77 -7.30
CA CYS A 401 11.26 15.90 -7.02
C CYS A 401 12.52 16.64 -7.51
N PRO A 402 13.57 16.77 -6.68
CA PRO A 402 14.77 17.51 -7.06
C PRO A 402 15.30 17.00 -8.42
N LEU A 403 15.18 17.82 -9.46
CA LEU A 403 15.66 17.53 -10.82
C LEU A 403 17.19 17.65 -10.93
N SER A 404 17.87 18.02 -9.86
CA SER A 404 19.31 18.27 -9.83
C SER A 404 20.08 17.08 -9.27
N PRO A 405 21.27 16.75 -9.83
CA PRO A 405 22.19 15.75 -9.26
C PRO A 405 22.66 16.08 -7.83
N CYS A 406 22.44 17.29 -7.34
CA CYS A 406 22.87 17.76 -6.04
C CYS A 406 21.83 17.47 -4.93
N SER A 407 21.74 16.20 -4.54
CA SER A 407 21.48 15.69 -3.16
C SER A 407 21.13 14.19 -3.13
N LEU A 408 21.28 13.46 -4.25
CA LEU A 408 20.94 12.04 -4.34
C LEU A 408 21.98 11.12 -3.66
N ALA A 409 23.19 11.60 -3.36
CA ALA A 409 24.25 10.80 -2.74
C ALA A 409 23.84 10.14 -1.39
N PRO A 410 23.21 10.85 -0.42
CA PRO A 410 22.71 10.22 0.79
C PRO A 410 21.58 9.20 0.53
N GLN A 411 20.72 9.42 -0.46
CA GLN A 411 19.66 8.46 -0.79
C GLN A 411 20.19 7.21 -1.51
N TRP A 412 21.11 7.37 -2.46
CA TRP A 412 21.82 6.27 -3.11
C TRP A 412 22.70 5.48 -2.14
N SER A 413 23.20 6.09 -1.06
CA SER A 413 23.89 5.34 0.00
C SER A 413 22.99 4.33 0.72
N LEU A 414 21.69 4.63 0.88
CA LEU A 414 20.71 3.67 1.41
C LEU A 414 20.54 2.48 0.45
N PHE A 415 20.52 2.73 -0.86
CA PHE A 415 20.39 1.71 -1.90
C PHE A 415 21.67 0.87 -2.10
N PHE A 416 22.86 1.49 -2.02
CA PHE A 416 24.13 0.87 -2.44
C PHE A 416 25.07 0.44 -1.31
N ALA A 417 24.65 0.51 -0.04
CA ALA A 417 25.48 0.12 1.11
C ALA A 417 26.14 -1.28 0.99
N ARG A 418 25.62 -2.17 0.14
CA ARG A 418 26.19 -3.49 -0.17
C ARG A 418 26.49 -3.76 -1.65
N MET A 419 26.09 -2.88 -2.57
CA MET A 419 26.40 -3.04 -3.99
C MET A 419 27.81 -2.50 -4.23
N GLY A 420 28.82 -3.32 -3.92
CA GLY A 420 30.20 -2.97 -4.19
C GLY A 420 30.38 -2.61 -5.66
N THR A 421 30.62 -1.33 -5.96
CA THR A 421 31.14 -0.91 -7.25
C THR A 421 32.58 -1.39 -7.33
N ARG A 422 32.79 -2.59 -7.86
CA ARG A 422 34.09 -2.96 -8.42
C ARG A 422 34.01 -2.69 -9.91
N ASP A 423 34.73 -1.66 -10.35
CA ASP A 423 35.02 -1.48 -11.77
C ASP A 423 35.83 -2.69 -12.26
N SER A 424 35.79 -2.94 -13.58
CA SER A 424 36.57 -4.00 -14.25
C SER A 424 38.09 -3.89 -14.05
N ASN A 425 38.57 -2.81 -13.43
CA ASN A 425 39.98 -2.57 -13.06
C ASN A 425 40.26 -2.59 -11.54
N GLY A 426 39.33 -3.04 -10.69
CA GLY A 426 39.62 -3.33 -9.28
C GLY A 426 39.90 -2.13 -8.36
N ALA A 427 39.60 -0.89 -8.77
CA ALA A 427 39.69 0.27 -7.89
C ALA A 427 38.37 0.52 -7.13
N ARG A 428 38.48 0.75 -5.81
CA ARG A 428 37.38 1.21 -4.94
C ARG A 428 37.09 2.67 -5.28
N LEU A 429 35.85 3.03 -5.63
CA LEU A 429 35.43 4.43 -5.71
C LEU A 429 35.55 5.04 -4.29
N VAL A 430 36.59 5.85 -4.11
CA VAL A 430 36.84 6.62 -2.88
C VAL A 430 35.78 7.72 -2.77
N ARG A 431 35.26 7.93 -1.55
CA ARG A 431 34.41 9.08 -1.20
C ARG A 431 35.06 10.36 -1.74
N ALA A 432 34.36 11.09 -2.61
CA ALA A 432 34.66 12.50 -2.79
C ALA A 432 34.34 13.21 -1.45
N SER A 433 35.39 13.54 -0.70
CA SER A 433 35.30 14.44 0.44
C SER A 433 34.99 15.85 -0.09
N SER A 434 33.88 16.41 0.36
CA SER A 434 33.59 17.84 0.22
C SER A 434 34.53 18.63 1.14
N THR A 435 35.40 19.45 0.56
CA THR A 435 35.84 20.72 1.16
C THR A 435 34.91 21.83 0.72
#